data_AF-A0A2N2M999-F1
#
_entry.id   AF-A0A2N2M999-F1
#
_cell.length_a   1.000
_cell.length_b   1.000
_cell.length_c   1.000
_cell.angle_alpha   90.00
_cell.angle_beta   90.00
_cell.angle_gamma   90.00
#
_symmetry.space_group_name_H-M   'P 1'
#
loop_
_entity.id
_entity.type
_entity.pdbx_description
1 polymer ?
#
loop_
_entity_poly.entity_id
_entity_poly.type
_entity_poly.pdbx_seq_one_letter_code
_entity_poly.pdbx_strand_id
1 'polypeptide(L)'
;MTIKRIFALITCCLLLLSACAPATPPPLTQPTMDALYTSVAQTLMVSMPTVTPQPSMTPSPTETVTPMVTNTLAATPTLKITVPVCDNSLFVSDVTIPDNMVMTPGQAFTKTWSIKNAGTCNWTTSYKVVFLSGTAMGG
;
A
#
# COMPACT_ATOMS: atom_id res chain seq x y z
N MET A 1 20.22 -58.96 28.39
CA MET A 1 19.60 -57.75 28.99
C MET A 1 19.66 -56.51 28.09
N THR A 2 20.56 -56.49 27.09
CA THR A 2 20.78 -55.38 26.15
C THR A 2 19.73 -55.26 25.04
N ILE A 3 19.24 -56.38 24.49
CA ILE A 3 18.23 -56.38 23.40
C ILE A 3 16.86 -55.82 23.83
N LYS A 4 16.44 -56.09 25.07
CA LYS A 4 15.18 -55.58 25.63
C LYS A 4 15.20 -54.06 25.85
N ARG A 5 16.39 -53.52 26.17
CA ARG A 5 16.61 -52.07 26.33
C ARG A 5 16.63 -51.35 24.99
N ILE A 6 17.19 -51.97 23.95
CA ILE A 6 17.18 -51.44 22.58
C ILE A 6 15.75 -51.39 22.04
N PHE A 7 14.96 -52.45 22.24
CA PHE A 7 13.54 -52.44 21.84
C PHE A 7 12.73 -51.36 22.56
N ALA A 8 12.96 -51.16 23.86
CA ALA A 8 12.30 -50.10 24.64
C ALA A 8 12.70 -48.68 24.19
N LEU A 9 13.96 -48.49 23.78
CA LEU A 9 14.45 -47.22 23.22
C LEU A 9 13.83 -46.93 21.85
N ILE A 10 13.68 -47.95 20.99
CA ILE A 10 13.07 -47.79 19.66
C ILE A 10 11.57 -47.48 19.77
N THR A 11 10.83 -48.15 20.65
CA THR A 11 9.40 -47.84 20.87
C THR A 11 9.20 -46.46 21.50
N CYS A 12 10.08 -46.04 22.41
CA CYS A 12 10.04 -44.68 22.97
C CYS A 12 10.35 -43.61 21.91
N CYS A 13 11.33 -43.85 21.04
CA CYS A 13 11.66 -42.94 19.95
C CYS A 13 10.49 -42.81 18.95
N LEU A 14 9.86 -43.92 18.56
CA LEU A 14 8.68 -43.91 17.69
C LEU A 14 7.48 -43.14 18.27
N LEU A 15 7.28 -43.18 19.60
CA LEU A 15 6.24 -42.42 20.30
C LEU A 15 6.54 -40.90 20.32
N LEU A 16 7.81 -40.50 20.36
CA LEU A 16 8.21 -39.09 20.36
C LEU A 16 8.11 -38.44 18.97
N LEU A 17 8.28 -39.22 17.89
CA LEU A 17 8.15 -38.71 16.51
C LEU A 17 6.69 -38.43 16.08
N SER A 18 5.66 -38.93 16.79
CA SER A 18 4.25 -38.68 16.42
C SER A 18 3.67 -37.38 17.02
N ALA A 19 4.43 -36.64 17.81
CA ALA A 19 3.96 -35.42 18.50
C ALA A 19 4.05 -34.14 17.65
N CYS A 20 4.63 -34.20 16.45
CA CYS A 20 4.75 -33.04 15.56
C CYS A 20 3.71 -33.12 14.44
N ALA A 21 2.44 -32.87 14.78
CA ALA A 21 1.46 -32.46 13.78
C ALA A 21 1.50 -30.93 13.67
N PRO A 22 1.67 -30.33 12.48
CA PRO A 22 1.54 -28.89 12.33
C PRO A 22 0.12 -28.47 12.74
N ALA A 23 0.02 -27.47 13.62
CA ALA A 23 -1.24 -26.85 13.97
C ALA A 23 -1.79 -26.15 12.73
N THR A 24 -2.72 -26.78 12.03
CA THR A 24 -3.44 -26.14 10.93
C THR A 24 -4.26 -24.99 11.52
N PRO A 25 -4.03 -23.73 11.10
CA PRO A 25 -4.92 -22.64 11.51
C PRO A 25 -6.34 -22.97 11.05
N PRO A 26 -7.37 -22.70 11.89
CA PRO A 26 -8.74 -22.95 11.50
C PRO A 26 -9.05 -22.23 10.18
N PRO A 27 -9.85 -22.83 9.28
CA PRO A 27 -10.26 -22.19 8.04
C PRO A 27 -10.87 -20.82 8.34
N LEU A 28 -10.49 -19.79 7.59
CA LEU A 28 -11.13 -18.48 7.67
C LEU A 28 -12.56 -18.60 7.17
N THR A 29 -13.49 -18.78 8.11
CA THR A 29 -14.93 -18.84 7.80
C THR A 29 -15.48 -17.42 7.66
N GLN A 30 -16.54 -17.24 6.87
CA GLN A 30 -17.25 -15.97 6.74
C GLN A 30 -17.52 -15.25 8.08
N PRO A 31 -18.03 -15.90 9.14
CA PRO A 31 -18.24 -15.23 10.43
C PRO A 31 -16.94 -14.78 11.11
N THR A 32 -15.81 -15.44 10.85
CA THR A 32 -14.49 -15.01 11.36
C THR A 32 -14.04 -13.71 10.68
N MET A 33 -14.29 -13.57 9.37
CA MET A 33 -13.98 -12.35 8.63
C MET A 33 -14.85 -11.18 9.09
N ASP A 34 -16.15 -11.40 9.30
CA ASP A 34 -17.09 -10.36 9.75
C ASP A 34 -16.72 -9.83 11.16
N ALA A 35 -16.30 -10.72 12.06
CA ALA A 35 -15.78 -10.34 13.38
C ALA A 35 -14.49 -9.51 13.29
N LEU A 36 -13.60 -9.87 12.36
CA LEU A 36 -12.33 -9.17 12.12
C LEU A 36 -12.60 -7.75 11.59
N TYR A 37 -13.48 -7.60 10.60
CA TYR A 37 -13.89 -6.28 10.09
C TYR A 37 -14.55 -5.40 11.17
N THR A 38 -15.39 -5.98 12.03
CA THR A 38 -16.06 -5.25 13.12
C THR A 38 -15.05 -4.73 14.15
N SER A 39 -14.03 -5.53 14.51
CA SER A 39 -12.96 -5.11 15.43
C SER A 39 -12.11 -3.95 14.87
N VAL A 40 -11.85 -3.97 13.56
CA VAL A 40 -11.13 -2.90 12.87
C VAL A 40 -11.96 -1.61 12.85
N ALA A 41 -13.26 -1.69 12.56
CA ALA A 41 -14.15 -0.54 12.56
C ALA A 41 -14.23 0.14 13.94
N GLN A 42 -14.28 -0.64 15.02
CA GLN A 42 -14.28 -0.09 16.39
C GLN A 42 -12.99 0.68 16.72
N THR A 43 -11.85 0.24 16.20
CA THR A 43 -10.54 0.86 16.47
C THR A 43 -10.37 2.20 15.71
N LEU A 44 -10.98 2.34 14.54
CA LEU A 44 -10.92 3.59 13.75
C LEU A 44 -11.66 4.76 14.42
N MET A 45 -12.71 4.50 15.19
CA MET A 45 -13.49 5.57 15.86
C MET A 45 -12.72 6.23 17.01
N VAL A 46 -11.73 5.53 17.60
CA VAL A 46 -10.94 6.03 18.74
C VAL A 46 -9.77 6.92 18.29
N SER A 47 -9.37 6.87 17.02
CA SER A 47 -8.19 7.59 16.51
C SER A 47 -8.50 8.85 15.69
N MET A 48 -9.76 9.28 15.61
CA MET A 48 -10.11 10.54 14.93
C MET A 48 -9.66 11.76 15.77
N PRO A 49 -8.88 12.70 15.19
CA PRO A 49 -8.55 13.94 15.89
C PRO A 49 -9.83 14.76 16.08
N THR A 50 -10.10 15.15 17.34
CA THR A 50 -11.13 16.13 17.65
C THR A 50 -10.66 17.48 17.09
N VAL A 51 -11.34 17.99 16.06
CA VAL A 51 -11.06 19.32 15.50
C VAL A 51 -11.41 20.36 16.57
N THR A 52 -10.40 20.87 17.25
CA THR A 52 -10.57 21.94 18.25
C THR A 52 -10.75 23.24 17.46
N PRO A 53 -11.80 24.05 17.70
CA PRO A 53 -11.95 25.32 17.01
C PRO A 53 -10.79 26.24 17.41
N GLN A 54 -9.87 26.48 16.47
CA GLN A 54 -8.76 27.42 16.63
C GLN A 54 -9.31 28.86 16.62
N PRO A 55 -8.88 29.75 17.52
CA PRO A 55 -9.32 31.14 17.53
C PRO A 55 -8.98 31.84 16.20
N SER A 56 -10.02 32.43 15.61
CA SER A 56 -9.94 33.21 14.38
C SER A 56 -9.22 34.53 14.63
N MET A 57 -8.15 34.79 13.88
CA MET A 57 -7.47 36.09 13.86
C MET A 57 -8.39 37.14 13.23
N THR A 58 -8.58 38.23 13.95
CA THR A 58 -9.34 39.42 13.56
C THR A 58 -8.80 40.00 12.24
N PRO A 59 -9.62 40.21 11.19
CA PRO A 59 -9.15 40.84 9.97
C PRO A 59 -8.90 42.34 10.19
N SER A 60 -7.68 42.78 9.83
CA SER A 60 -7.27 44.19 9.72
C SER A 60 -8.10 44.90 8.64
N PRO A 61 -8.42 46.21 8.78
CA PRO A 61 -9.24 46.93 7.81
C PRO A 61 -8.62 46.87 6.41
N THR A 62 -9.40 46.33 5.48
CA THR A 62 -9.11 46.28 4.05
C THR A 62 -9.44 47.66 3.47
N GLU A 63 -8.46 48.27 2.79
CA GLU A 63 -8.71 49.48 2.01
C GLU A 63 -9.70 49.18 0.88
N THR A 64 -10.77 49.98 0.84
CA THR A 64 -11.80 49.94 -0.20
C THR A 64 -11.20 50.40 -1.52
N VAL A 65 -10.72 49.45 -2.33
CA VAL A 65 -10.42 49.70 -3.74
C VAL A 65 -11.75 49.89 -4.47
N THR A 66 -11.97 51.09 -4.99
CA THR A 66 -13.10 51.45 -5.86
C THR A 66 -13.15 50.49 -7.06
N PRO A 67 -14.31 49.90 -7.41
CA PRO A 67 -14.39 49.00 -8.55
C PRO A 67 -14.20 49.79 -9.84
N MET A 68 -13.01 49.74 -10.42
CA MET A 68 -12.80 50.05 -11.83
C MET A 68 -13.48 48.96 -12.64
N VAL A 69 -14.51 49.32 -13.41
CA VAL A 69 -15.16 48.43 -14.38
C VAL A 69 -14.11 48.03 -15.41
N THR A 70 -13.42 46.93 -15.12
CA THR A 70 -12.53 46.25 -16.04
C THR A 70 -13.40 45.28 -16.79
N ASN A 71 -13.62 45.53 -18.08
CA ASN A 71 -14.19 44.53 -18.98
C ASN A 71 -13.18 43.39 -19.12
N THR A 72 -13.17 42.49 -18.14
CA THR A 72 -12.44 41.24 -18.19
C THR A 72 -13.16 40.37 -19.22
N LEU A 73 -12.57 40.28 -20.42
CA LEU A 73 -12.93 39.26 -21.39
C LEU A 73 -12.97 37.92 -20.66
N ALA A 74 -14.17 37.33 -20.55
CA ALA A 74 -14.37 36.03 -19.95
C ALA A 74 -13.35 35.06 -20.56
N ALA A 75 -12.53 34.43 -19.72
CA ALA A 75 -11.62 33.37 -20.16
C ALA A 75 -12.48 32.33 -20.89
N THR A 76 -12.34 32.30 -22.21
CA THR A 76 -12.98 31.30 -23.04
C THR A 76 -12.52 29.94 -22.50
N PRO A 77 -13.41 28.97 -22.24
CA PRO A 77 -12.97 27.64 -21.86
C PRO A 77 -12.11 27.09 -23.00
N THR A 78 -10.79 27.19 -22.85
CA THR A 78 -9.85 26.53 -23.76
C THR A 78 -10.04 25.04 -23.50
N LEU A 79 -10.76 24.38 -24.41
CA LEU A 79 -10.76 22.93 -24.51
C LEU A 79 -9.30 22.51 -24.67
N LYS A 80 -8.67 22.04 -23.59
CA LYS A 80 -7.42 21.30 -23.68
C LYS A 80 -7.78 19.96 -24.30
N ILE A 81 -7.75 19.92 -25.63
CA ILE A 81 -7.76 18.67 -26.38
C ILE A 81 -6.40 18.03 -26.12
N THR A 82 -6.30 17.28 -25.03
CA THR A 82 -5.17 16.39 -24.81
C THR A 82 -5.34 15.25 -25.80
N VAL A 83 -4.61 15.33 -26.92
CA VAL A 83 -4.49 14.19 -27.83
C VAL A 83 -3.80 13.08 -27.03
N PRO A 84 -4.47 11.93 -26.82
CA PRO A 84 -3.90 10.89 -26.00
C PRO A 84 -2.67 10.28 -26.70
N VAL A 85 -1.54 10.26 -25.99
CA VAL A 85 -0.29 9.65 -26.45
C VAL A 85 -0.44 8.13 -26.45
N CYS A 86 0.11 7.45 -27.46
CA CYS A 86 0.07 5.99 -27.58
C CYS A 86 0.69 5.29 -26.37
N ASP A 87 1.98 5.54 -26.12
CA ASP A 87 2.72 4.94 -25.01
C ASP A 87 2.76 5.93 -23.85
N ASN A 88 1.87 5.73 -22.88
CA ASN A 88 1.80 6.57 -21.71
C ASN A 88 1.43 5.77 -20.46
N SER A 89 2.06 6.13 -19.34
CA SER A 89 1.88 5.47 -18.05
C SER A 89 1.82 6.49 -16.94
N LEU A 90 0.92 6.27 -15.98
CA LEU A 90 0.85 7.07 -14.76
C LEU A 90 1.22 6.19 -13.56
N PHE A 91 2.10 6.72 -12.72
CA PHE A 91 2.33 6.17 -11.39
C PHE A 91 1.08 6.36 -10.54
N VAL A 92 0.64 5.31 -9.85
CA VAL A 92 -0.52 5.35 -8.94
C VAL A 92 -0.04 5.35 -7.50
N SER A 93 0.75 4.35 -7.12
CA SER A 93 1.30 4.25 -5.76
C SER A 93 2.42 3.21 -5.66
N ASP A 94 3.20 3.31 -4.59
CA ASP A 94 3.91 2.16 -4.05
C ASP A 94 2.90 1.19 -3.42
N VAL A 95 3.10 -0.11 -3.63
CA VAL A 95 2.24 -1.16 -3.06
C VAL A 95 2.88 -1.81 -1.83
N THR A 96 4.20 -2.03 -1.86
CA THR A 96 4.91 -2.71 -0.76
C THR A 96 5.81 -1.80 0.05
N ILE A 97 6.69 -1.03 -0.59
CA ILE A 97 7.73 -0.24 0.07
C ILE A 97 7.55 1.21 -0.34
N PRO A 98 6.87 2.05 0.45
CA PRO A 98 6.74 3.48 0.17
C PRO A 98 8.10 4.18 0.30
N ASP A 99 8.17 5.39 -0.25
CA ASP A 99 9.36 6.22 -0.13
C ASP A 99 9.75 6.46 1.34
N ASN A 100 11.06 6.46 1.58
CA ASN A 100 11.68 6.63 2.90
C ASN A 100 11.36 5.53 3.93
N MET A 101 10.79 4.39 3.50
CA MET A 101 10.66 3.24 4.37
C MET A 101 12.04 2.77 4.85
N VAL A 102 12.23 2.68 6.17
CA VAL A 102 13.47 2.23 6.79
C VAL A 102 13.60 0.72 6.62
N MET A 103 14.76 0.28 6.12
CA MET A 103 15.10 -1.13 5.86
C MET A 103 16.38 -1.48 6.61
N THR A 104 16.51 -2.73 7.05
CA THR A 104 17.77 -3.18 7.69
C THR A 104 18.82 -3.55 6.64
N PRO A 105 20.13 -3.41 6.93
CA PRO A 105 21.17 -3.81 6.00
C PRO A 105 21.09 -5.30 5.64
N GLY A 106 21.16 -5.62 4.35
CA GLY A 106 21.08 -6.99 3.84
C GLY A 106 19.67 -7.59 3.79
N GLN A 107 18.64 -6.83 4.16
CA GLN A 107 17.25 -7.28 4.06
C GLN A 107 16.87 -7.51 2.59
N ALA A 108 16.49 -8.74 2.23
CA ALA A 108 15.86 -9.03 0.96
C ALA A 108 14.44 -8.44 0.91
N PHE A 109 14.06 -7.89 -0.23
CA PHE A 109 12.75 -7.26 -0.38
C PHE A 109 12.23 -7.33 -1.82
N THR A 110 10.91 -7.19 -1.95
CA THR A 110 10.24 -7.06 -3.25
C THR A 110 9.56 -5.70 -3.31
N LYS A 111 9.99 -4.86 -4.25
CA LYS A 111 9.33 -3.58 -4.55
C LYS A 111 8.22 -3.81 -5.59
N THR A 112 7.00 -3.45 -5.22
CA THR A 112 5.84 -3.52 -6.10
C THR A 112 5.25 -2.12 -6.26
N TRP A 113 4.96 -1.74 -7.51
CA TRP A 113 4.29 -0.49 -7.85
C TRP A 113 2.94 -0.77 -8.51
N SER A 114 2.00 0.14 -8.30
CA SER A 114 0.77 0.21 -9.09
C SER A 114 0.96 1.27 -10.18
N ILE A 115 0.83 0.85 -11.43
CA ILE A 115 1.00 1.70 -12.62
C ILE A 115 -0.23 1.54 -13.48
N LYS A 116 -0.79 2.68 -13.92
CA LYS A 116 -1.95 2.73 -14.81
C LYS A 116 -1.52 3.01 -16.25
N ASN A 117 -2.05 2.23 -17.19
CA ASN A 117 -1.98 2.59 -18.60
C ASN A 117 -2.87 3.82 -18.84
N ALA A 118 -2.26 4.92 -19.25
CA ALA A 118 -2.92 6.17 -19.56
C ALA A 118 -2.77 6.55 -21.04
N GLY A 119 -2.26 5.63 -21.86
CA GLY A 119 -2.14 5.78 -23.29
C GLY A 119 -3.27 5.11 -24.06
N THR A 120 -3.26 5.27 -25.37
CA THR A 120 -4.20 4.58 -26.27
C THR A 120 -3.71 3.20 -26.69
N CYS A 121 -2.42 2.92 -26.54
CA CYS A 121 -1.83 1.65 -26.93
C CYS A 121 -1.89 0.66 -25.76
N ASN A 122 -2.35 -0.56 -26.05
CA ASN A 122 -2.35 -1.63 -25.07
C ASN A 122 -0.91 -2.07 -24.82
N TRP A 123 -0.57 -2.25 -23.55
CA TRP A 123 0.68 -2.91 -23.20
C TRP A 123 0.63 -4.35 -23.67
N THR A 124 1.65 -4.74 -24.44
CA THR A 124 1.86 -6.11 -24.88
C THR A 124 3.01 -6.73 -24.09
N THR A 125 3.29 -8.01 -24.36
CA THR A 125 4.43 -8.72 -23.76
C THR A 125 5.79 -8.17 -24.18
N SER A 126 5.88 -7.23 -25.13
CA SER A 126 7.13 -6.57 -25.50
C SER A 126 7.55 -5.50 -24.48
N TYR A 127 6.62 -4.91 -23.74
CA TYR A 127 6.90 -3.89 -22.72
C TYR A 127 7.70 -4.48 -21.55
N LYS A 128 8.55 -3.66 -20.95
CA LYS A 128 9.44 -4.06 -19.84
C LYS A 128 9.53 -2.92 -18.83
N VAL A 129 9.69 -3.29 -17.57
CA VAL A 129 10.22 -2.39 -16.54
C VAL A 129 11.75 -2.43 -16.70
N VAL A 130 12.37 -1.26 -16.90
CA VAL A 130 13.80 -1.16 -17.19
C VAL A 130 14.46 -0.32 -16.11
N PHE A 131 15.56 -0.84 -15.54
CA PHE A 131 16.41 -0.06 -14.66
C PHE A 131 17.09 1.07 -15.42
N LEU A 132 16.76 2.31 -15.09
CA LEU A 132 17.29 3.49 -15.77
C LEU A 132 18.62 3.96 -15.19
N SER A 133 18.70 4.10 -13.86
CA SER A 133 19.88 4.65 -13.16
C SER A 133 19.81 4.45 -11.66
N GLY A 134 20.95 4.67 -10.97
CA GLY A 134 21.05 4.63 -9.50
C GLY A 134 21.88 3.44 -9.01
N THR A 135 21.68 3.05 -7.75
CA THR A 135 22.30 1.84 -7.20
C THR A 135 21.47 0.62 -7.58
N ALA A 136 22.08 -0.33 -8.29
CA ALA A 136 21.40 -1.56 -8.65
C ALA A 136 21.13 -2.42 -7.39
N MET A 137 19.89 -2.91 -7.28
CA MET A 137 19.44 -3.76 -6.16
C MET A 137 19.03 -5.17 -6.63
N GLY A 138 19.56 -5.60 -7.78
CA GLY A 138 19.37 -6.96 -8.32
C GLY A 138 18.06 -7.20 -9.08
N GLY A 139 17.48 -6.14 -9.67
CA GLY A 139 16.27 -6.21 -10.50
C GLY A 139 16.53 -6.54 -11.97
#